data_AF-X1H354-F1
#
_entry.id   AF-X1H354-F1
#
_cell.length_a   1.000
_cell.length_b   1.000
_cell.length_c   1.000
_cell.angle_alpha   90.00
_cell.angle_beta   90.00
_cell.angle_gamma   90.00
#
_symmetry.space_group_name_H-M   'P 1'
#
loop_
_entity.id
_entity.type
_entity.pdbx_description
1 polymer ?
#
loop_
_entity_poly.entity_id
_entity_poly.type
_entity_poly.pdbx_seq_one_letter_code
_entity_poly.pdbx_strand_id
1 'polypeptide(L)' 'DLDIEAKEILRLRARLYSILAEHTGQSPKKIEKDCDRNLWLEAKEAINYGLADRILQKAPEIVREEVREK' A
#
# COMPACT_ATOMS: atom_id res chain seq x y z
N ASP A 1 3.76 17.92 -26.65
CA ASP A 1 3.82 16.54 -26.11
C ASP A 1 4.36 16.48 -24.69
N LEU A 2 5.53 17.05 -24.39
CA LEU A 2 6.10 17.06 -23.04
C LEU A 2 5.16 17.66 -21.97
N ASP A 3 4.42 18.73 -22.29
CA ASP A 3 3.43 19.32 -21.38
C ASP A 3 2.23 18.41 -21.08
N ILE A 4 1.86 17.55 -22.03
CA ILE A 4 0.75 16.59 -21.86
C ILE A 4 1.22 15.46 -20.96
N GLU A 5 2.42 14.93 -21.23
CA GLU A 5 3.04 13.90 -20.39
C GLU A 5 3.27 14.40 -18.96
N ALA A 6 3.75 15.64 -18.78
CA ALA A 6 3.93 16.23 -17.46
C ALA A 6 2.60 16.34 -16.68
N LYS A 7 1.51 16.74 -17.34
CA LYS A 7 0.17 16.78 -16.73
C LYS A 7 -0.33 15.40 -16.35
N GLU A 8 -0.09 14.39 -17.20
CA GLU A 8 -0.51 13.02 -16.91
C GLU A 8 0.29 12.42 -15.75
N ILE A 9 1.60 12.68 -15.67
CA ILE A 9 2.44 12.29 -14.53
C ILE A 9 1.90 12.89 -13.23
N LEU A 10 1.57 14.18 -13.21
CA LEU A 10 1.00 14.83 -12.02
C LEU A 10 -0.36 14.26 -11.64
N ARG A 11 -1.21 13.97 -12.63
CA ARG A 11 -2.53 13.34 -12.43
C ARG A 11 -2.38 11.95 -11.82
N LEU A 12 -1.48 11.12 -12.35
CA LEU A 12 -1.22 9.78 -11.83
C LEU A 12 -0.66 9.83 -10.41
N ARG A 13 0.28 10.74 -10.13
CA ARG A 13 0.84 10.96 -8.80
C ARG A 13 -0.25 11.31 -7.78
N ALA A 14 -1.12 12.26 -8.10
CA ALA A 14 -2.24 12.65 -7.23
C ALA A 14 -3.22 11.49 -6.98
N ARG A 15 -3.51 10.67 -8.00
CA ARG A 15 -4.37 9.49 -7.88
C ARG A 15 -3.77 8.45 -6.95
N LEU A 16 -2.47 8.14 -7.11
CA LEU A 16 -1.76 7.20 -6.24
C LEU A 16 -1.76 7.67 -4.77
N TYR A 17 -1.50 8.95 -4.54
CA TYR A 17 -1.49 9.50 -3.17
C TYR A 17 -2.87 9.47 -2.52
N SER A 18 -3.93 9.66 -3.29
CA SER A 18 -5.29 9.56 -2.77
C SER A 18 -5.62 8.13 -2.32
N ILE A 19 -5.26 7.13 -3.13
CA ILE A 19 -5.45 5.70 -2.81
C ILE A 19 -4.65 5.33 -1.55
N LEU A 20 -3.38 5.73 -1.50
CA LEU A 20 -2.54 5.47 -0.33
C LEU A 20 -3.10 6.14 0.93
N ALA A 21 -3.53 7.39 0.86
CA ALA A 21 -4.11 8.11 1.99
C ALA A 21 -5.38 7.41 2.52
N GLU A 22 -6.27 6.97 1.62
CA GLU A 22 -7.51 6.28 1.96
C GLU A 22 -7.26 4.96 2.69
N HIS A 23 -6.37 4.12 2.16
CA HIS A 23 -6.12 2.80 2.74
C HIS A 23 -5.23 2.83 3.99
N THR A 24 -4.30 3.78 4.10
CA THR A 24 -3.41 3.89 5.25
C THR A 24 -3.98 4.73 6.39
N GLY A 25 -5.07 5.48 6.14
CA GLY A 25 -5.61 6.46 7.08
C GLY A 25 -4.70 7.68 7.30
N GLN A 26 -3.63 7.83 6.50
CA GLN A 26 -2.72 8.97 6.59
C GLN A 26 -3.26 10.16 5.79
N SER A 27 -2.92 11.38 6.21
CA SER A 27 -3.28 12.57 5.42
C SER A 27 -2.57 12.60 4.06
N PRO A 28 -3.19 13.14 2.99
CA PRO A 28 -2.55 13.27 1.68
C PRO A 28 -1.21 14.02 1.71
N LYS A 29 -1.10 15.06 2.54
CA LYS A 29 0.14 15.83 2.71
C LYS A 29 1.29 14.98 3.29
N LYS A 30 0.97 14.03 4.17
CA LYS A 30 1.96 13.13 4.75
C LYS A 30 2.45 12.14 3.71
N ILE A 31 1.53 11.50 2.98
CA ILE A 31 1.87 10.61 1.86
C ILE A 31 2.74 11.33 0.82
N GLU A 32 2.39 12.57 0.47
CA GLU A 32 3.14 13.35 -0.52
C GLU A 32 4.59 13.61 -0.08
N LYS A 33 4.81 13.94 1.20
CA LYS A 33 6.13 14.13 1.78
C LYS A 33 6.91 12.81 1.88
N ASP A 34 6.24 11.75 2.31
CA ASP A 34 6.84 10.44 2.54
C ASP A 34 7.17 9.74 1.21
N CYS A 35 6.42 10.02 0.14
CA CYS A 35 6.69 9.56 -1.22
C CYS A 35 7.53 10.54 -2.07
N ASP A 36 8.02 11.64 -1.49
CA ASP A 36 8.97 12.53 -2.18
C ASP A 36 10.33 11.84 -2.36
N ARG A 37 10.63 10.86 -1.51
CA ARG A 37 11.78 9.95 -1.64
C ARG A 37 11.37 8.50 -1.42
N ASN A 38 12.30 7.60 -1.71
CA ASN A 38 12.15 6.19 -1.36
C ASN A 38 12.09 6.05 0.17
N LEU A 39 10.91 5.64 0.67
CA LEU A 39 10.69 5.30 2.06
C LEU A 39 10.72 3.77 2.22
N TRP A 40 11.68 3.28 2.98
CA TRP A 40 11.77 1.87 3.36
C TRP A 40 11.26 1.73 4.79
N LEU A 41 10.34 0.80 5.01
CA LEU A 41 9.72 0.54 6.30
C LEU A 41 9.96 -0.92 6.69
N GLU A 42 10.37 -1.14 7.94
CA GLU A 42 10.35 -2.48 8.51
C GLU A 42 8.92 -2.97 8.72
N ALA A 43 8.74 -4.27 8.91
CA ALA A 43 7.42 -4.88 8.99
C ALA A 43 6.52 -4.26 10.08
N LYS A 44 7.08 -3.87 11.24
CA LYS A 44 6.33 -3.19 12.31
C LYS A 44 5.95 -1.77 11.93
N GLU A 45 6.84 -1.06 11.24
CA GLU A 45 6.62 0.31 10.78
C GLU A 45 5.55 0.34 9.69
N ALA A 46 5.55 -0.65 8.78
CA ALA A 46 4.51 -0.81 7.77
C ALA A 46 3.12 -0.99 8.40
N ILE A 47 3.00 -1.75 9.50
CA ILE A 47 1.75 -1.87 10.24
C ILE A 47 1.35 -0.54 10.87
N ASN A 48 2.27 0.12 11.59
CA ASN A 48 2.00 1.40 12.24
C ASN A 48 1.63 2.50 11.23
N TYR A 49 2.17 2.41 10.01
CA TYR A 49 1.86 3.32 8.93
C TYR A 49 0.47 3.07 8.33
N GLY A 50 -0.10 1.87 8.50
CA GLY A 50 -1.39 1.45 7.94
C GLY A 50 -1.26 0.74 6.58
N LEU A 51 -0.07 0.27 6.20
CA LEU A 51 0.16 -0.46 4.95
C LEU A 51 -0.11 -1.96 5.07
N ALA A 52 -0.10 -2.51 6.28
CA ALA A 52 -0.32 -3.92 6.57
C ALA A 52 -1.03 -4.10 7.90
N ASP A 53 -1.74 -5.23 8.07
CA ASP A 53 -2.50 -5.47 9.30
C ASP A 53 -1.69 -6.24 10.36
N ARG A 54 -0.95 -7.28 9.95
CA ARG A 54 -0.27 -8.22 10.87
C ARG A 54 0.99 -8.82 10.26
N ILE A 55 1.96 -9.10 11.13
CA ILE A 55 3.18 -9.87 10.77
C ILE A 55 2.94 -11.34 11.07
N LEU A 56 3.11 -12.19 10.07
CA LEU A 56 3.06 -13.65 10.22
C LEU A 56 4.49 -14.18 10.47
N GLN A 57 4.67 -15.00 11.51
CA GLN A 57 5.96 -15.68 11.75
C GLN A 57 6.06 -17.03 11.04
N LYS A 58 4.92 -17.61 10.67
CA LYS A 58 4.83 -18.87 9.93
C LYS A 58 3.72 -18.73 8.89
N ALA A 59 3.90 -19.38 7.74
CA ALA A 59 2.84 -19.48 6.75
C ALA A 59 1.62 -20.18 7.37
N PRO A 60 0.38 -19.76 7.02
CA PRO A 60 -0.80 -20.45 7.47
C PRO A 60 -0.76 -21.90 6.96
N GLU A 61 -1.03 -22.85 7.85
CA GLU A 61 -1.12 -24.26 7.49
C GLU A 61 -2.37 -24.45 6.63
N ILE A 62 -2.17 -24.81 5.36
CA ILE A 62 -3.27 -25.00 4.41
C ILE A 62 -3.92 -26.34 4.75
N VAL A 63 -4.94 -26.32 5.60
CA VAL A 63 -5.80 -27.50 5.79
C VAL A 63 -6.65 -27.65 4.53
N ARG A 64 -6.26 -28.57 3.65
CA ARG A 64 -7.11 -28.96 2.53
C ARG A 64 -8.26 -29.79 3.12
N GLU A 65 -9.45 -29.20 3.22
CA GLU A 65 -10.65 -29.98 3.50
C GLU A 65 -10.89 -30.89 2.29
N GLU A 66 -10.62 -32.19 2.47
CA GLU A 66 -11.10 -33.22 1.56
C GLU A 66 -12.63 -33.19 1.61
N VAL A 67 -13.25 -32.65 0.57
CA VAL A 67 -14.69 -32.72 0.35
C VAL A 67 -15.06 -34.19 0.25
N ARG A 68 -15.52 -34.75 1.36
CA ARG A 68 -16.03 -36.12 1.42
C ARG A 68 -17.45 -36.11 0.86
N GLU A 69 -17.57 -36.32 -0.44
CA GLU A 69 -18.86 -36.64 -1.07
C GLU A 69 -19.47 -37.86 -0.35
N LYS A 70 -20.72 -37.69 0.10
CA LYS A 70 -21.61 -38.77 0.50
C LYS A 70 -22.77 -38.81 -0.48
#